data_AF-A0A4R6M5V6-F1
#
_entry.id   AF-A0A4R6M5V6-F1
#
_cell.length_a   1.000
_cell.length_b   1.000
_cell.length_c   1.000
_cell.angle_alpha   90.00
_cell.angle_beta   90.00
_cell.angle_gamma   90.00
#
_symmetry.space_group_name_H-M   'P 1'
#
loop_
_entity.id
_entity.type
_entity.pdbx_description
1 polymer ?
#
loop_
_entity_poly.entity_id
_entity_poly.type
_entity_poly.pdbx_seq_one_letter_code
_entity_poly.pdbx_strand_id
1 'polypeptide(L)'
;MNHSEFIKFEAGIDDFVGDLKSELKQNALQLTKVSVPQCLASYRVANTKCDAHLRLVLMGYPEGGAIARVSWLGVKGQERTCCYVNDVFEAVTLKANGRWAKSKRNPRESCMRELACLLEERQR
;
A
#
# COMPACT_ATOMS: atom_id res chain seq x y z
N MET A 1 19.65 0.76 5.05
CA MET A 1 18.84 0.29 3.92
C MET A 1 19.78 0.18 2.73
N ASN A 2 19.96 -1.03 2.19
CA ASN A 2 20.93 -1.28 1.14
C ASN A 2 20.29 -1.02 -0.24
N HIS A 3 21.05 -0.56 -1.22
CA HIS A 3 20.57 -0.31 -2.59
C HIS A 3 19.95 -1.58 -3.22
N SER A 4 20.48 -2.75 -2.85
CA SER A 4 19.95 -4.05 -3.28
C SER A 4 18.52 -4.35 -2.80
N GLU A 5 18.10 -3.80 -1.64
CA GLU A 5 16.75 -4.01 -1.13
C GLU A 5 15.73 -3.17 -1.92
N PHE A 6 16.09 -1.94 -2.29
CA PHE A 6 15.27 -1.10 -3.17
C PHE A 6 14.99 -1.77 -4.51
N ILE A 7 16.03 -2.31 -5.16
CA ILE A 7 15.93 -2.95 -6.47
C ILE A 7 14.91 -4.11 -6.45
N LYS A 8 14.85 -4.89 -5.37
CA LYS A 8 13.90 -6.00 -5.27
C LYS A 8 12.46 -5.54 -5.22
N PHE A 9 12.18 -4.49 -4.44
CA PHE A 9 10.85 -3.92 -4.37
C PHE A 9 10.45 -3.26 -5.70
N GLU A 10 11.36 -2.56 -6.36
CA GLU A 10 11.09 -1.95 -7.68
C GLU A 10 10.73 -3.01 -8.74
N ALA A 11 11.32 -4.21 -8.68
CA ALA A 11 11.05 -5.26 -9.64
C ALA A 11 9.61 -5.80 -9.62
N GLY A 12 8.97 -5.88 -8.46
CA GLY A 12 7.62 -6.46 -8.31
C GLY A 12 6.49 -5.44 -8.14
N ILE A 13 6.80 -4.15 -8.03
CA ILE A 13 5.80 -3.13 -7.68
C ILE A 13 4.75 -2.92 -8.76
N ASP A 14 5.15 -2.99 -10.03
CA ASP A 14 4.23 -2.76 -11.14
C ASP A 14 3.21 -3.90 -11.25
N ASP A 15 3.60 -5.15 -11.00
CA ASP A 15 2.70 -6.30 -10.95
C ASP A 15 1.72 -6.18 -9.77
N PHE A 16 2.25 -5.91 -8.57
CA PHE A 16 1.44 -5.71 -7.37
C PHE A 16 0.38 -4.60 -7.54
N VAL A 17 0.80 -3.46 -8.09
CA VAL A 17 -0.11 -2.34 -8.37
C VAL A 17 -1.04 -2.66 -9.53
N GLY A 18 -0.60 -3.43 -10.52
CA GLY A 18 -1.42 -3.91 -11.64
C GLY A 18 -2.64 -4.69 -11.16
N ASP A 19 -2.46 -5.55 -10.17
CA ASP A 19 -3.54 -6.29 -9.53
C ASP A 19 -4.52 -5.37 -8.79
N LEU A 20 -4.00 -4.41 -8.01
CA LEU A 20 -4.83 -3.41 -7.33
C LEU A 20 -5.62 -2.53 -8.32
N LYS A 21 -4.99 -2.10 -9.42
CA LYS A 21 -5.64 -1.33 -10.49
C LYS A 21 -6.78 -2.11 -11.13
N SER A 22 -6.57 -3.39 -11.39
CA SER A 22 -7.58 -4.27 -11.98
C SER A 22 -8.82 -4.37 -11.09
N GLU A 23 -8.63 -4.54 -9.79
CA GLU A 23 -9.71 -4.60 -8.80
C GLU A 23 -10.46 -3.26 -8.67
N LEU A 24 -9.74 -2.15 -8.63
CA LEU A 24 -10.33 -0.81 -8.54
C LEU A 24 -11.14 -0.45 -9.80
N LYS A 25 -10.67 -0.87 -10.97
CA LYS A 25 -11.36 -0.65 -12.24
C LYS A 25 -12.73 -1.34 -12.26
N GLN A 26 -12.86 -2.52 -11.66
CA GLN A 26 -14.17 -3.20 -11.49
C GLN A 26 -15.14 -2.38 -10.63
N ASN A 27 -14.63 -1.51 -9.76
CA ASN A 27 -15.41 -0.61 -8.90
C ASN A 27 -15.52 0.82 -9.48
N ALA A 28 -15.27 1.01 -10.78
CA ALA A 28 -15.26 2.31 -11.46
C ALA A 28 -14.31 3.36 -10.82
N LEU A 29 -13.24 2.89 -10.17
CA LEU A 29 -12.17 3.72 -9.65
C LEU A 29 -10.92 3.51 -10.51
N GLN A 30 -10.25 4.60 -10.87
CA GLN A 30 -8.99 4.54 -11.62
C GLN A 30 -7.85 5.04 -10.73
N LEU A 31 -6.64 4.50 -10.93
CA LEU A 31 -5.44 4.98 -10.26
C LEU A 31 -4.54 5.73 -11.25
N THR A 32 -4.27 6.98 -10.96
CA THR A 32 -3.27 7.79 -11.67
C THR A 32 -1.99 7.83 -10.85
N LYS A 33 -0.87 7.46 -11.47
CA LYS A 33 0.45 7.54 -10.81
C LYS A 33 0.76 9.00 -10.49
N VAL A 34 1.18 9.25 -9.27
CA VAL A 34 1.66 10.56 -8.81
C VAL A 34 3.01 10.37 -8.14
N SER A 35 3.83 11.42 -8.10
CA SER A 35 5.11 11.39 -7.39
C SER A 35 4.95 12.10 -6.06
N VAL A 36 5.21 11.40 -4.96
CA VAL A 36 5.16 11.93 -3.59
C VAL A 36 6.49 11.58 -2.92
N PRO A 37 7.13 12.52 -2.19
CA PRO A 37 8.35 12.23 -1.44
C PRO A 37 8.20 11.00 -0.54
N GLN A 38 9.29 10.25 -0.37
CA GLN A 38 9.37 9.07 0.51
C GLN A 38 8.49 7.88 0.09
N CYS A 39 7.73 7.98 -1.00
CA CYS A 39 6.96 6.87 -1.54
C CYS A 39 7.77 6.15 -2.61
N LEU A 40 7.89 4.83 -2.48
CA LEU A 40 8.38 3.98 -3.55
C LEU A 40 7.42 4.02 -4.75
N ALA A 41 6.11 4.00 -4.47
CA ALA A 41 5.11 4.37 -5.44
C ALA A 41 3.91 5.04 -4.77
N SER A 42 3.28 5.95 -5.51
CA SER A 42 2.06 6.61 -5.09
C SER A 42 1.08 6.77 -6.23
N TYR A 43 -0.20 6.61 -5.92
CA TYR A 43 -1.28 6.70 -6.90
C TYR A 43 -2.45 7.46 -6.29
N ARG A 44 -3.05 8.35 -7.06
CA ARG A 44 -4.29 9.04 -6.71
C ARG A 44 -5.46 8.32 -7.33
N VAL A 45 -6.56 8.20 -6.60
CA VAL A 45 -7.84 7.76 -7.17
C VAL A 45 -8.38 8.87 -8.08
N ALA A 46 -8.55 8.57 -9.36
CA ALA A 46 -9.16 9.45 -10.34
C ALA A 46 -10.67 9.18 -10.41
N ASN A 47 -11.44 9.84 -9.53
CA ASN A 47 -12.88 10.04 -9.67
C ASN A 47 -13.31 11.23 -8.79
N THR A 48 -14.19 12.11 -9.29
CA THR A 48 -14.51 13.43 -8.71
C THR A 48 -15.12 13.40 -7.30
N LYS A 49 -15.58 12.22 -6.84
CA LYS A 49 -16.20 12.03 -5.52
C LYS A 49 -15.29 11.39 -4.48
N CYS A 50 -14.05 11.03 -4.81
CA CYS A 50 -13.09 10.48 -3.87
C CYS A 50 -11.69 10.99 -4.16
N ASP A 51 -11.08 11.65 -3.17
CA ASP A 51 -9.67 11.99 -3.25
C ASP A 51 -8.93 11.22 -2.16
N ALA A 52 -8.21 10.19 -2.61
CA ALA A 52 -7.45 9.28 -1.77
C ALA A 52 -6.17 8.89 -2.51
N HIS A 53 -5.09 8.80 -1.78
CA HIS A 53 -3.77 8.47 -2.30
C HIS A 53 -3.35 7.11 -1.77
N LEU A 54 -3.17 6.13 -2.67
CA LEU A 54 -2.44 4.91 -2.36
C LEU A 54 -0.96 5.25 -2.24
N ARG A 55 -0.33 4.82 -1.14
CA ARG A 55 1.10 5.02 -0.88
C ARG A 55 1.76 3.71 -0.50
N LEU A 56 2.85 3.41 -1.19
CA LEU A 56 3.80 2.37 -0.85
C LEU A 56 5.06 3.05 -0.33
N VAL A 57 5.33 2.91 0.96
CA VAL A 57 6.46 3.55 1.63
C VAL A 57 7.41 2.47 2.11
N LEU A 58 8.65 2.49 1.61
CA LEU A 58 9.69 1.58 2.06
C LEU A 58 10.20 2.01 3.43
N MET A 59 10.30 1.05 4.34
CA MET A 59 10.73 1.25 5.71
C MET A 59 11.90 0.32 6.01
N GLY A 60 12.94 0.88 6.61
CA GLY A 60 14.06 0.09 7.12
C GLY A 60 13.67 -0.47 8.48
N TYR A 61 13.99 -1.74 8.71
CA TYR A 61 13.78 -2.36 10.01
C TYR A 61 15.15 -2.74 10.62
N PRO A 62 15.49 -2.28 11.85
CA PRO A 62 16.84 -2.45 12.41
C PRO A 62 17.34 -3.89 12.50
N GLU A 63 16.43 -4.86 12.69
CA GLU A 63 16.77 -6.28 12.88
C GLU A 63 16.23 -7.18 11.75
N GLY A 64 15.99 -6.62 10.56
CA GLY A 64 15.43 -7.36 9.43
C GLY A 64 15.68 -6.73 8.08
N GLY A 65 15.10 -7.34 7.04
CA GLY A 65 15.09 -6.75 5.70
C GLY A 65 14.10 -5.58 5.61
N ALA A 66 14.23 -4.80 4.53
CA ALA A 66 13.28 -3.75 4.22
C ALA A 66 11.84 -4.30 4.07
N ILE A 67 10.87 -3.52 4.55
CA ILE A 67 9.44 -3.80 4.38
C ILE A 67 8.76 -2.57 3.78
N ALA A 68 7.69 -2.75 3.02
CA ALA A 68 6.89 -1.64 2.53
C ALA A 68 5.57 -1.55 3.28
N ARG A 69 5.18 -0.35 3.70
CA ARG A 69 3.82 -0.06 4.16
C ARG A 69 2.96 0.30 2.97
N VAL A 70 1.83 -0.39 2.81
CA VAL A 70 0.79 -0.05 1.84
C VAL A 70 -0.36 0.62 2.58
N SER A 71 -0.74 1.82 2.17
CA SER A 71 -1.72 2.63 2.89
C SER A 71 -2.52 3.55 1.97
N TRP A 72 -3.72 3.91 2.40
CA TRP A 72 -4.50 5.00 1.84
C TRP A 72 -4.34 6.26 2.69
N LEU A 73 -4.11 7.39 2.03
CA LEU A 73 -4.19 8.71 2.64
C LEU A 73 -5.43 9.42 2.11
N GLY A 74 -6.36 9.77 2.99
CA GLY A 74 -7.53 10.56 2.65
C GLY A 74 -7.28 12.08 2.69
N VAL A 75 -8.24 12.85 2.17
CA VAL A 75 -8.17 14.32 2.10
C VAL A 75 -8.01 15.04 3.44
N LYS A 76 -8.46 14.45 4.56
CA LYS A 76 -8.33 15.06 5.90
C LYS A 76 -7.01 14.67 6.57
N GLY A 77 -6.08 14.06 5.81
CA GLY A 77 -4.81 13.57 6.34
C GLY A 77 -4.91 12.23 7.08
N GLN A 78 -6.09 11.60 7.07
CA GLN A 78 -6.27 10.30 7.72
C GLN A 78 -5.55 9.21 6.93
N GLU A 79 -4.65 8.50 7.59
CA GLU A 79 -3.93 7.36 7.01
C GLU A 79 -4.57 6.04 7.46
N ARG A 80 -4.90 5.19 6.49
CA ARG A 80 -5.42 3.84 6.70
C ARG A 80 -4.41 2.84 6.15
N THR A 81 -3.69 2.15 7.03
CA THR A 81 -2.74 1.11 6.64
C THR A 81 -3.48 -0.14 6.17
N CYS A 82 -3.32 -0.50 4.89
CA CYS A 82 -3.82 -1.78 4.38
C CYS A 82 -3.07 -2.94 5.04
N CYS A 83 -1.74 -2.92 4.90
CA CYS A 83 -0.83 -3.95 5.36
C CYS A 83 0.63 -3.48 5.25
N TYR A 84 1.52 -4.30 5.80
CA TYR A 84 2.94 -4.26 5.49
C TYR A 84 3.26 -5.44 4.58
N VAL A 85 4.20 -5.26 3.66
CA VAL A 85 4.62 -6.30 2.71
C VAL A 85 6.14 -6.46 2.68
N ASN A 86 6.61 -7.66 2.37
CA ASN A 86 8.02 -7.94 2.08
C ASN A 86 8.38 -7.63 0.61
N ASP A 87 9.62 -7.94 0.23
CA ASP A 87 10.18 -7.70 -1.12
C ASP A 87 9.54 -8.54 -2.23
N VAL A 88 8.70 -9.52 -1.88
CA VAL A 88 7.87 -10.31 -2.80
C VAL A 88 6.37 -9.99 -2.65
N PHE A 89 6.05 -8.85 -2.05
CA PHE A 89 4.68 -8.32 -1.91
C PHE A 89 3.69 -9.21 -1.13
N GLU A 90 4.20 -10.10 -0.28
CA GLU A 90 3.37 -10.86 0.66
C GLU A 90 3.10 -10.04 1.92
N ALA A 91 1.88 -10.10 2.44
CA ALA A 91 1.55 -9.44 3.70
C ALA A 91 2.40 -10.00 4.84
N VAL A 92 2.93 -9.12 5.69
CA VAL A 92 3.69 -9.46 6.89
C VAL A 92 3.14 -8.74 8.12
N THR A 93 3.35 -9.34 9.29
CA THR A 93 2.99 -8.77 10.60
C THR A 93 4.18 -8.89 11.55
N LEU A 94 4.38 -7.86 12.36
CA LEU A 94 5.34 -7.89 13.46
C LEU A 94 4.82 -8.82 14.56
N LYS A 95 5.61 -9.86 14.88
CA LYS A 95 5.33 -10.78 15.97
C LYS A 95 5.88 -10.21 17.29
N ALA A 96 5.40 -10.75 18.41
CA ALA A 96 5.83 -10.33 19.75
C ALA A 96 7.35 -10.48 19.99
N ASN A 97 8.01 -11.37 19.22
CA ASN A 97 9.46 -11.56 19.26
C ASN A 97 10.25 -10.54 18.42
N GLY A 98 9.61 -9.46 17.96
CA GLY A 98 10.26 -8.40 17.18
C GLY A 98 10.52 -8.73 15.71
N ARG A 99 10.11 -9.91 15.22
CA ARG A 99 10.33 -10.35 13.83
C ARG A 99 9.09 -10.19 12.95
N TRP A 100 9.31 -9.76 11.72
CA TRP A 100 8.29 -9.78 10.68
C TRP A 100 8.10 -11.20 10.15
N ALA A 101 6.85 -11.65 10.09
CA ALA A 101 6.50 -12.95 9.56
C ALA A 101 5.32 -12.83 8.59
N LYS A 102 5.27 -13.75 7.62
CA LYS A 102 4.16 -13.86 6.67
C LYS A 102 2.81 -13.92 7.40
N SER A 103 1.88 -13.13 6.90
CA SER A 103 0.50 -13.03 7.34
C SER A 103 -0.40 -13.82 6.38
N LYS A 104 -1.56 -14.26 6.88
CA LYS A 104 -2.61 -14.86 6.05
C LYS A 104 -3.43 -13.82 5.28
N ARG A 105 -3.23 -12.52 5.57
CA ARG A 105 -3.96 -11.45 4.90
C ARG A 105 -3.54 -11.37 3.43
N ASN A 106 -4.51 -11.20 2.56
CA ASN A 106 -4.25 -10.80 1.18
C ASN A 106 -4.08 -9.27 1.14
N PRO A 107 -2.94 -8.74 0.64
CA PRO A 107 -2.73 -7.29 0.52
C PRO A 107 -3.81 -6.57 -0.29
N ARG A 108 -4.28 -7.19 -1.39
CA ARG A 108 -5.32 -6.63 -2.28
C ARG A 108 -6.62 -6.44 -1.53
N GLU A 109 -7.13 -7.51 -0.93
CA GLU A 109 -8.37 -7.49 -0.15
C GLU A 109 -8.28 -6.50 1.01
N SER A 110 -7.13 -6.46 1.69
CA SER A 110 -6.89 -5.53 2.79
C SER A 110 -6.95 -4.08 2.30
N CYS A 111 -6.35 -3.76 1.16
CA CYS A 111 -6.43 -2.41 0.61
C CYS A 111 -7.82 -2.02 0.14
N MET A 112 -8.57 -2.93 -0.48
CA MET A 112 -9.94 -2.63 -0.89
C MET A 112 -10.84 -2.35 0.31
N ARG A 113 -10.70 -3.15 1.37
CA ARG A 113 -11.42 -2.95 2.63
C ARG A 113 -11.11 -1.59 3.25
N GLU A 114 -9.84 -1.24 3.39
CA GLU A 114 -9.46 0.05 3.99
C GLU A 114 -9.90 1.25 3.14
N LEU A 115 -9.92 1.11 1.81
CA LEU A 115 -10.49 2.12 0.93
C LEU A 115 -12.00 2.28 1.16
N ALA A 116 -12.74 1.17 1.25
CA ALA A 116 -14.18 1.21 1.53
C ALA A 116 -14.48 1.92 2.86
N CYS A 117 -13.75 1.59 3.92
CA CYS A 117 -13.89 2.29 5.21
C CYS A 117 -13.59 3.79 5.09
N LEU A 118 -12.54 4.16 4.34
CA LEU A 118 -12.18 5.56 4.10
C LEU A 118 -13.29 6.32 3.35
N LEU A 119 -13.96 5.65 2.41
CA LEU A 119 -15.07 6.21 1.63
C LEU A 119 -16.34 6.39 2.46
N GLU A 120 -16.66 5.42 3.34
CA GLU A 120 -17.82 5.49 4.24
C GLU A 120 -17.72 6.65 5.24
N GLU A 121 -16.53 6.92 5.76
CA GLU A 121 -16.28 8.03 6.70
C GLU A 121 -16.44 9.42 6.07
N ARG A 122 -16.41 9.53 4.74
CA ARG A 122 -16.67 10.79 4.04
C ARG A 122 -18.17 11.09 3.95
N GLN A 123 -19.03 10.07 4.00
CA GLN A 123 -20.48 10.22 3.86
C GLN A 123 -21.18 10.61 5.18
N ARG A 124 -20.44 10.63 6.29
CA ARG A 124 -20.88 11.12 7.59
C ARG A 124 -20.43 12.56 7.81
#